data_AF-A0A0M0GBZ6-F1
#
_entry.id   AF-A0A0M0GBZ6-F1
#
_cell.length_a   1.000
_cell.length_b   1.000
_cell.length_c   1.000
_cell.angle_alpha   90.00
_cell.angle_beta   90.00
_cell.angle_gamma   90.00
#
_symmetry.space_group_name_H-M   'P 1'
#
loop_
_entity.id
_entity.type
_entity.pdbx_description
1 polymer ?
#
loop_
_entity_poly.entity_id
_entity_poly.type
_entity_poly.pdbx_seq_one_letter_code
_entity_poly.pdbx_strand_id
1 'polypeptide(L)'
;MNLSNIEVGNIYKNYKALCEILEEKNKTGNAKKAQLKEWERFFKYEKEGNKFIITHVYAIPLPENNNKTKYIPTIEKLILDKVVQFGNKGKVFISKSQLMQELKMINENYTFAKYKQLRLAKHMNISLEEVEEFYMTSDDLLKRNIEAALNSLRNQSLIFWTNAMTLCFIETHAETNNTNNIKATKEERTNEYNENTVSFSAIKPVSYQTYRKATEEEIEYILQVEKEVLNKYNCDKISETFKKGLNNKFYKEVKEILFDTANIYYYFNSYEIIANEKYIYSKWEELEELQLELDERETYKNTLNYDVIDRINHNAERRHLKAIETLNDDAPERIKNRSNENYLSNSYKLTDTLINKNALSLKREFNIK
;
A
#
# COMPACT_ATOMS: atom_id res chain seq x y z
N MET A 1 17.63 -33.97 -10.98
CA MET A 1 17.23 -34.64 -9.73
C MET A 1 16.42 -35.90 -10.00
N ASN A 2 16.88 -37.04 -9.47
CA ASN A 2 16.18 -38.33 -9.50
C ASN A 2 15.43 -38.55 -8.18
N LEU A 3 14.08 -38.62 -8.23
CA LEU A 3 13.22 -38.79 -7.05
C LEU A 3 12.81 -40.24 -6.80
N SER A 4 13.12 -41.16 -7.72
CA SER A 4 12.75 -42.57 -7.61
C SER A 4 13.46 -43.28 -6.45
N ASN A 5 14.52 -42.67 -5.92
CA ASN A 5 15.37 -43.24 -4.87
C ASN A 5 15.07 -42.65 -3.47
N ILE A 6 13.98 -41.87 -3.33
CA ILE A 6 13.55 -41.29 -2.06
C ILE A 6 12.15 -41.75 -1.69
N GLU A 7 11.97 -42.14 -0.43
CA GLU A 7 10.69 -42.57 0.14
C GLU A 7 10.44 -41.85 1.47
N VAL A 8 9.16 -41.69 1.81
CA VAL A 8 8.76 -41.06 3.08
C VAL A 8 9.23 -41.93 4.25
N GLY A 9 9.91 -41.31 5.22
CA GLY A 9 10.51 -41.98 6.37
C GLY A 9 12.01 -42.28 6.19
N ASN A 10 12.58 -42.14 4.99
CA ASN A 10 14.00 -42.39 4.77
C ASN A 10 14.88 -41.36 5.48
N ILE A 11 15.97 -41.85 6.07
CA ILE A 11 16.95 -41.06 6.82
C ILE A 11 18.30 -41.04 6.09
N TYR A 12 18.73 -39.86 5.68
CA TYR A 12 20.02 -39.64 5.02
C TYR A 12 21.02 -39.01 5.98
N LYS A 13 22.22 -39.59 6.08
CA LYS A 13 23.23 -39.23 7.09
C LYS A 13 23.70 -37.77 7.01
N ASN A 14 23.79 -37.22 5.81
CA ASN A 14 24.20 -35.84 5.55
C ASN A 14 23.81 -35.39 4.13
N TYR A 15 23.99 -34.09 3.86
CA TYR A 15 23.73 -33.49 2.55
C TYR A 15 24.48 -34.17 1.39
N LYS A 16 25.71 -34.68 1.59
CA LYS A 16 26.44 -35.37 0.50
C LYS A 16 25.78 -36.70 0.13
N ALA A 17 25.40 -37.47 1.14
CA ALA A 17 24.66 -38.72 0.93
C ALA A 17 23.31 -38.46 0.22
N LEU A 18 22.64 -37.36 0.57
CA LEU A 18 21.40 -36.97 -0.10
C LEU A 18 21.63 -36.53 -1.56
N CYS A 19 22.70 -35.78 -1.84
CA CYS A 19 23.09 -35.43 -3.22
C CYS A 19 23.35 -36.66 -4.09
N GLU A 20 24.04 -37.68 -3.57
CA GLU A 20 24.36 -38.92 -4.29
C GLU A 20 23.08 -39.67 -4.70
N ILE A 21 22.13 -39.78 -3.77
CA ILE A 21 20.84 -40.46 -4.00
C ILE A 21 19.97 -39.72 -5.02
N LEU A 22 20.01 -38.39 -4.98
CA LEU A 22 19.26 -37.50 -5.89
C LEU A 22 19.95 -37.28 -7.24
N GLU A 23 21.15 -37.85 -7.44
CA GLU A 23 22.03 -37.63 -8.60
C GLU A 23 22.35 -36.16 -8.86
N GLU A 24 22.53 -35.39 -7.78
CA GLU A 24 22.76 -33.95 -7.80
C GLU A 24 24.22 -33.63 -7.43
N LYS A 25 24.78 -32.55 -8.01
CA LYS A 25 26.15 -32.13 -7.69
C LYS A 25 26.23 -31.58 -6.26
N ASN A 26 27.27 -31.99 -5.53
CA ASN A 26 27.62 -31.41 -4.23
C ASN A 26 28.03 -29.94 -4.37
N LYS A 27 27.33 -29.03 -3.67
CA LYS A 27 27.62 -27.58 -3.65
C LYS A 27 28.01 -27.12 -2.25
N THR A 28 28.58 -25.92 -2.15
CA THR A 28 28.98 -25.27 -0.88
C THR A 28 28.42 -23.84 -0.79
N GLY A 29 28.48 -23.23 0.40
CA GLY A 29 28.08 -21.84 0.63
C GLY A 29 26.65 -21.49 0.18
N ASN A 30 26.49 -20.38 -0.53
CA ASN A 30 25.20 -19.90 -1.04
C ASN A 30 24.61 -20.85 -2.11
N ALA A 31 25.46 -21.52 -2.88
CA ALA A 31 25.01 -22.46 -3.91
C ALA A 31 24.36 -23.71 -3.28
N LYS A 32 24.87 -24.18 -2.13
CA LYS A 32 24.23 -25.23 -1.32
C LYS A 32 22.87 -24.80 -0.80
N LYS A 33 22.76 -23.56 -0.27
CA LYS A 33 21.48 -23.02 0.24
C LYS A 33 20.43 -22.95 -0.86
N ALA A 34 20.80 -22.48 -2.05
CA ALA A 34 19.91 -22.42 -3.21
C ALA A 34 19.42 -23.81 -3.63
N GLN A 35 20.31 -24.81 -3.65
CA GLN A 35 19.94 -26.18 -4.02
C GLN A 35 19.00 -26.84 -2.99
N LEU A 36 19.23 -26.62 -1.69
CA LEU A 36 18.31 -27.10 -0.65
C LEU A 36 16.90 -26.48 -0.79
N LYS A 37 16.84 -25.18 -1.09
CA LYS A 37 15.57 -24.47 -1.36
C LYS A 37 14.87 -25.00 -2.60
N GLU A 38 15.63 -25.38 -3.62
CA GLU A 38 15.10 -25.99 -4.83
C GLU A 38 14.48 -27.37 -4.56
N TRP A 39 15.11 -28.17 -3.70
CA TRP A 39 14.61 -29.49 -3.31
C TRP A 39 13.30 -29.45 -2.52
N GLU A 40 13.06 -28.38 -1.75
CA GLU A 40 11.79 -28.16 -1.05
C GLU A 40 10.58 -28.11 -1.99
N ARG A 41 10.80 -27.92 -3.30
CA ARG A 41 9.76 -28.03 -4.32
C ARG A 41 9.30 -29.47 -4.56
N PHE A 42 10.17 -30.44 -4.32
CA PHE A 42 9.96 -31.84 -4.70
C PHE A 42 9.67 -32.74 -3.49
N PHE A 43 10.19 -32.38 -2.30
CA PHE A 43 9.91 -33.10 -1.07
C PHE A 43 10.11 -32.22 0.18
N LYS A 44 9.43 -32.57 1.28
CA LYS A 44 9.68 -32.01 2.61
C LYS A 44 10.64 -32.89 3.39
N TYR A 45 11.47 -32.25 4.21
CA TYR A 45 12.38 -32.96 5.10
C TYR A 45 12.53 -32.24 6.44
N GLU A 46 12.81 -33.03 7.48
CA GLU A 46 13.24 -32.54 8.78
C GLU A 46 14.75 -32.74 8.95
N LYS A 47 15.38 -31.86 9.72
CA LYS A 47 16.81 -31.96 10.03
C LYS A 47 17.00 -32.37 11.48
N GLU A 48 17.70 -33.47 11.67
CA GLU A 48 18.15 -33.92 12.99
C GLU A 48 19.68 -33.88 13.02
N GLY A 49 20.22 -32.76 13.51
CA GLY A 49 21.65 -32.46 13.41
C GLY A 49 22.12 -32.36 11.95
N ASN A 50 22.96 -33.31 11.53
CA ASN A 50 23.42 -33.40 10.14
C ASN A 50 22.52 -34.26 9.25
N LYS A 51 21.57 -35.00 9.82
CA LYS A 51 20.71 -35.94 9.10
C LYS A 51 19.52 -35.23 8.46
N PHE A 52 19.00 -35.83 7.39
CA PHE A 52 17.80 -35.40 6.68
C PHE A 52 16.78 -36.53 6.70
N ILE A 53 15.58 -36.27 7.21
CA ILE A 53 14.48 -37.22 7.30
C ILE A 53 13.41 -36.77 6.32
N ILE A 54 13.09 -37.57 5.30
CA ILE A 54 12.08 -37.20 4.30
C ILE A 54 10.69 -37.41 4.88
N THR A 55 9.92 -36.35 5.02
CA THR A 55 8.57 -36.40 5.62
C THR A 55 7.46 -36.43 4.58
N HIS A 56 7.74 -35.98 3.35
CA HIS A 56 6.76 -35.97 2.26
C HIS A 56 7.46 -35.87 0.91
N VAL A 57 6.97 -36.58 -0.12
CA VAL A 57 7.43 -36.44 -1.51
C VAL A 57 6.23 -36.07 -2.37
N TYR A 58 6.34 -34.97 -3.13
CA TYR A 58 5.23 -34.50 -3.96
C TYR A 58 5.16 -35.29 -5.27
N ALA A 59 3.95 -35.69 -5.68
CA ALA A 59 3.72 -36.31 -6.99
C ALA A 59 3.98 -35.34 -8.16
N ILE A 60 3.76 -34.04 -7.93
CA ILE A 60 4.04 -32.96 -8.87
C ILE A 60 4.87 -31.91 -8.13
N PRO A 61 6.02 -31.46 -8.66
CA PRO A 61 6.85 -30.48 -7.98
C PRO A 61 6.12 -29.13 -7.84
N LEU A 62 6.28 -28.51 -6.67
CA LEU A 62 5.80 -27.15 -6.41
C LEU A 62 6.44 -26.16 -7.39
N PRO A 63 5.77 -25.05 -7.73
CA PRO A 63 6.31 -24.03 -8.63
C PRO A 63 7.64 -23.45 -8.13
N GLU A 64 8.48 -22.95 -9.05
CA GLU A 64 9.75 -22.31 -8.70
C GLU A 64 9.54 -21.14 -7.74
N ASN A 65 10.27 -21.17 -6.63
CA ASN A 65 10.26 -20.08 -5.66
C ASN A 65 11.21 -18.96 -6.11
N ASN A 66 10.86 -18.33 -7.24
CA ASN A 66 11.52 -17.13 -7.74
C ASN A 66 11.25 -15.99 -6.75
N ASN A 67 12.24 -15.75 -5.89
CA ASN A 67 12.22 -14.64 -4.91
C ASN A 67 12.33 -13.25 -5.57
N LYS A 68 12.49 -13.16 -6.91
CA LYS A 68 12.12 -11.95 -7.63
C LYS A 68 10.61 -11.95 -7.69
N THR A 69 9.97 -11.11 -6.87
CA THR A 69 8.52 -10.92 -6.86
C THR A 69 8.03 -10.87 -8.30
N LYS A 70 7.29 -11.92 -8.72
CA LYS A 70 6.95 -12.24 -10.12
C LYS A 70 6.35 -11.04 -10.87
N TYR A 71 5.76 -10.13 -10.11
CA TYR A 71 5.02 -8.97 -10.58
C TYR A 71 5.78 -7.63 -10.50
N ILE A 72 7.01 -7.54 -9.97
CA ILE A 72 7.80 -6.29 -10.04
C ILE A 72 8.02 -5.86 -11.51
N PRO A 73 8.42 -6.74 -12.43
CA PRO A 73 8.53 -6.38 -13.85
C PRO A 73 7.19 -5.90 -14.44
N THR A 74 6.07 -6.48 -14.00
CA THR A 74 4.73 -6.03 -14.40
C THR A 74 4.44 -4.62 -13.89
N ILE A 75 4.81 -4.31 -12.64
CA ILE A 75 4.71 -2.95 -12.08
C ILE A 75 5.60 -1.98 -12.87
N GLU A 76 6.84 -2.35 -13.19
CA GLU A 76 7.76 -1.52 -13.98
C GLU A 76 7.16 -1.16 -15.34
N LYS A 77 6.63 -2.16 -16.08
CA LYS A 77 5.96 -1.95 -17.37
C LYS A 77 4.79 -0.98 -17.25
N LEU A 78 3.91 -1.19 -16.27
CA LEU A 78 2.73 -0.35 -16.09
C LEU A 78 3.08 1.07 -15.62
N ILE A 79 4.12 1.25 -14.81
CA ILE A 79 4.63 2.58 -14.44
C ILE A 79 5.18 3.29 -15.68
N LEU A 80 5.98 2.60 -16.51
CA LEU A 80 6.57 3.17 -17.72
C LEU A 80 5.50 3.59 -18.73
N ASP A 81 4.52 2.71 -19.00
CA ASP A 81 3.32 3.00 -19.81
C ASP A 81 2.59 4.25 -19.30
N LYS A 82 2.42 4.35 -17.98
CA LYS A 82 1.74 5.48 -17.34
C LYS A 82 2.53 6.78 -17.43
N VAL A 83 3.84 6.75 -17.22
CA VAL A 83 4.72 7.94 -17.31
C VAL A 83 4.74 8.50 -18.73
N VAL A 84 4.77 7.63 -19.75
CA VAL A 84 4.70 8.04 -21.16
C VAL A 84 3.33 8.65 -21.49
N GLN A 85 2.23 8.04 -21.04
CA GLN A 85 0.88 8.53 -21.30
C GLN A 85 0.57 9.89 -20.67
N PHE A 86 1.27 10.29 -19.61
CA PHE A 86 0.88 11.48 -18.85
C PHE A 86 1.09 12.82 -19.57
N GLY A 87 1.70 12.87 -20.76
CA GLY A 87 1.77 14.06 -21.62
C GLY A 87 2.50 15.28 -21.03
N ASN A 88 2.92 15.21 -19.76
CA ASN A 88 3.46 16.31 -18.97
C ASN A 88 4.99 16.44 -19.12
N LYS A 89 5.50 16.31 -20.34
CA LYS A 89 6.95 16.42 -20.61
C LYS A 89 7.79 15.53 -19.67
N GLY A 90 7.35 14.28 -19.52
CA GLY A 90 8.01 13.30 -18.67
C GLY A 90 7.89 13.51 -17.16
N LYS A 91 7.10 14.48 -16.66
CA LYS A 91 6.95 14.71 -15.21
C LYS A 91 5.60 14.20 -14.69
N VAL A 92 5.65 13.41 -13.61
CA VAL A 92 4.46 12.87 -12.94
C VAL A 92 4.54 13.19 -11.46
N PHE A 93 3.50 13.83 -10.93
CA PHE A 93 3.30 14.04 -9.51
C PHE A 93 2.04 13.29 -9.07
N ILE A 94 2.20 12.26 -8.25
CA ILE A 94 1.12 11.33 -7.91
C ILE A 94 1.27 10.79 -6.50
N SER A 95 0.16 10.68 -5.76
CA SER A 95 0.20 10.05 -4.43
C SER A 95 0.42 8.54 -4.52
N LYS A 96 0.95 7.95 -3.44
CA LYS A 96 1.14 6.49 -3.33
C LYS A 96 -0.15 5.72 -3.64
N SER A 97 -1.26 6.13 -3.02
CA SER A 97 -2.56 5.45 -3.17
C SER A 97 -3.13 5.60 -4.58
N GLN A 98 -2.99 6.78 -5.19
CA GLN A 98 -3.43 6.99 -6.57
C GLN A 98 -2.62 6.11 -7.52
N LEU A 99 -1.29 6.04 -7.37
CA LEU A 99 -0.47 5.16 -8.20
C LEU A 99 -0.89 3.68 -8.04
N MET A 100 -1.12 3.21 -6.81
CA MET A 100 -1.63 1.86 -6.56
C MET A 100 -2.98 1.60 -7.24
N GLN A 101 -3.88 2.59 -7.29
CA GLN A 101 -5.18 2.49 -7.96
C GLN A 101 -5.08 2.49 -9.48
N GLU A 102 -4.21 3.34 -10.05
CA GLU A 102 -3.95 3.40 -11.49
C GLU A 102 -3.39 2.06 -12.01
N LEU A 103 -2.53 1.43 -11.22
CA LEU A 103 -1.94 0.11 -11.50
C LEU A 103 -2.88 -1.06 -11.17
N LYS A 104 -4.08 -0.80 -10.63
CA LYS A 104 -5.04 -1.83 -10.15
C LYS A 104 -4.45 -2.76 -9.08
N MET A 105 -3.50 -2.28 -8.28
CA MET A 105 -2.99 -3.00 -7.10
C MET A 105 -3.94 -2.91 -5.91
N ILE A 106 -4.79 -1.88 -5.88
CA ILE A 106 -5.87 -1.69 -4.91
C ILE A 106 -7.10 -1.15 -5.65
N ASN A 107 -8.29 -1.33 -5.08
CA ASN A 107 -9.51 -0.76 -5.62
C ASN A 107 -9.91 0.56 -4.91
N GLU A 108 -11.07 1.12 -5.25
CA GLU A 108 -11.55 2.35 -4.61
C GLU A 108 -11.95 2.16 -3.14
N ASN A 109 -12.46 0.97 -2.79
CA ASN A 109 -12.84 0.62 -1.42
C ASN A 109 -11.64 0.71 -0.48
N TYR A 110 -10.45 0.31 -0.95
CA TYR A 110 -9.23 0.39 -0.15
C TYR A 110 -9.03 1.78 0.44
N THR A 111 -9.03 2.81 -0.41
CA THR A 111 -8.83 4.20 0.02
C THR A 111 -10.02 4.77 0.79
N PHE A 112 -11.24 4.40 0.40
CA PHE A 112 -12.45 4.87 1.05
C PHE A 112 -12.57 4.36 2.49
N ALA A 113 -12.29 3.07 2.70
CA ALA A 113 -12.42 2.42 3.99
C ALA A 113 -11.21 2.63 4.91
N LYS A 114 -10.04 3.02 4.36
CA LYS A 114 -8.81 3.25 5.14
C LYS A 114 -8.96 4.25 6.28
N TYR A 115 -9.81 5.26 6.11
CA TYR A 115 -10.11 6.27 7.15
C TYR A 115 -11.41 5.99 7.91
N LYS A 116 -12.04 4.83 7.66
CA LYS A 116 -13.32 4.39 8.23
C LYS A 116 -13.23 2.94 8.74
N GLN A 117 -12.06 2.54 9.24
CA GLN A 117 -11.75 1.14 9.59
C GLN A 117 -12.73 0.55 10.61
N LEU A 118 -13.15 1.33 11.61
CA LEU A 118 -14.19 0.89 12.55
C LEU A 118 -15.55 0.61 11.88
N ARG A 119 -15.93 1.40 10.87
CA ARG A 119 -17.16 1.13 10.09
C ARG A 119 -17.00 -0.11 9.23
N LEU A 120 -15.83 -0.28 8.61
CA LEU A 120 -15.52 -1.47 7.82
C LEU A 120 -15.56 -2.74 8.68
N ALA A 121 -14.90 -2.73 9.84
CA ALA A 121 -14.88 -3.83 10.80
C ALA A 121 -16.29 -4.27 11.19
N LYS A 122 -17.15 -3.31 11.58
CA LYS A 122 -18.56 -3.57 11.91
C LYS A 122 -19.36 -4.10 10.73
N HIS A 123 -19.16 -3.55 9.53
CA HIS A 123 -19.89 -3.95 8.33
C HIS A 123 -19.52 -5.37 7.89
N MET A 124 -18.23 -5.74 7.94
CA MET A 124 -17.74 -7.05 7.50
C MET A 124 -17.81 -8.12 8.59
N ASN A 125 -18.18 -7.75 9.83
CA ASN A 125 -18.11 -8.60 11.01
C ASN A 125 -16.69 -9.17 11.24
N ILE A 126 -15.70 -8.28 11.19
CA ILE A 126 -14.27 -8.57 11.41
C ILE A 126 -13.79 -7.68 12.57
N SER A 127 -12.84 -8.15 13.39
CA SER A 127 -12.29 -7.32 14.46
C SER A 127 -11.57 -6.08 13.92
N LEU A 128 -11.53 -5.00 14.71
CA LEU A 128 -10.84 -3.77 14.30
C LEU A 128 -9.32 -4.04 14.17
N GLU A 129 -8.78 -4.85 15.06
CA GLU A 129 -7.37 -5.23 15.11
C GLU A 129 -6.94 -6.01 13.85
N GLU A 130 -7.79 -6.91 13.34
CA GLU A 130 -7.52 -7.62 12.08
C GLU A 130 -7.55 -6.67 10.87
N VAL A 131 -8.50 -5.72 10.84
CA VAL A 131 -8.58 -4.69 9.79
C VAL A 131 -7.36 -3.77 9.81
N GLU A 132 -6.96 -3.31 10.99
CA GLU A 132 -5.77 -2.47 11.18
C GLU A 132 -4.49 -3.22 10.78
N GLU A 133 -4.34 -4.48 11.17
CA GLU A 133 -3.21 -5.31 10.76
C GLU A 133 -3.19 -5.54 9.24
N PHE A 134 -4.35 -5.78 8.63
CA PHE A 134 -4.46 -5.94 7.19
C PHE A 134 -3.94 -4.70 6.46
N TYR A 135 -4.40 -3.50 6.84
CA TYR A 135 -3.94 -2.25 6.24
C TYR A 135 -2.45 -2.03 6.48
N MET A 136 -1.95 -2.22 7.71
CA MET A 136 -0.53 -2.05 8.03
C MET A 136 0.34 -2.97 7.15
N THR A 137 0.02 -4.25 7.10
CA THR A 137 0.85 -5.24 6.38
C THR A 137 0.73 -5.11 4.86
N SER A 138 -0.46 -4.77 4.35
CA SER A 138 -0.70 -4.58 2.92
C SER A 138 -0.09 -3.28 2.42
N ASP A 139 -0.26 -2.15 3.13
CA ASP A 139 0.34 -0.87 2.76
C ASP A 139 1.87 -0.97 2.64
N ASP A 140 2.51 -1.63 3.61
CA ASP A 140 3.96 -1.81 3.63
C ASP A 140 4.46 -2.73 2.52
N LEU A 141 3.70 -3.79 2.20
CA LEU A 141 4.01 -4.66 1.08
C LEU A 141 3.90 -3.90 -0.25
N LEU A 142 2.75 -3.27 -0.50
CA LEU A 142 2.46 -2.58 -1.75
C LEU A 142 3.43 -1.42 -1.98
N LYS A 143 3.72 -0.62 -0.92
CA LYS A 143 4.71 0.46 -0.96
C LYS A 143 6.07 -0.06 -1.41
N ARG A 144 6.58 -1.12 -0.76
CA ARG A 144 7.89 -1.70 -1.09
C ARG A 144 7.95 -2.20 -2.53
N ASN A 145 6.86 -2.77 -3.04
CA ASN A 145 6.81 -3.26 -4.42
C ASN A 145 6.88 -2.11 -5.44
N ILE A 146 6.14 -1.02 -5.20
CA ILE A 146 6.21 0.19 -6.03
C ILE A 146 7.61 0.81 -5.98
N GLU A 147 8.16 1.01 -4.79
CA GLU A 147 9.48 1.63 -4.65
C GLU A 147 10.60 0.76 -5.23
N ALA A 148 10.46 -0.57 -5.18
CA ALA A 148 11.38 -1.49 -5.86
C ALA A 148 11.32 -1.34 -7.39
N ALA A 149 10.12 -1.24 -7.97
CA ALA A 149 9.95 -1.02 -9.40
C ALA A 149 10.49 0.37 -9.83
N LEU A 150 10.19 1.42 -9.08
CA LEU A 150 10.72 2.76 -9.32
C LEU A 150 12.25 2.81 -9.24
N ASN A 151 12.85 2.11 -8.26
CA ASN A 151 14.30 1.99 -8.15
C ASN A 151 14.91 1.21 -9.31
N SER A 152 14.25 0.16 -9.79
CA SER A 152 14.69 -0.58 -10.97
C SER A 152 14.71 0.29 -12.22
N LEU A 153 13.63 1.03 -12.48
CA LEU A 153 13.54 1.98 -13.60
C LEU A 153 14.59 3.11 -13.46
N ARG A 154 14.85 3.57 -12.23
CA ARG A 154 15.90 4.55 -11.95
C ARG A 154 17.30 3.99 -12.23
N ASN A 155 17.57 2.75 -11.85
CA ASN A 155 18.86 2.09 -12.13
C ASN A 155 19.07 1.86 -13.63
N GLN A 156 18.00 1.74 -14.41
CA GLN A 156 18.03 1.72 -15.87
C GLN A 156 18.18 3.11 -16.50
N SER A 157 18.28 4.18 -15.69
CA SER A 157 18.35 5.57 -16.15
C SER A 157 17.14 6.03 -16.98
N LEU A 158 15.99 5.37 -16.81
CA LEU A 158 14.73 5.69 -17.51
C LEU A 158 13.95 6.77 -16.76
N ILE A 159 14.05 6.80 -15.44
CA ILE A 159 13.41 7.80 -14.58
C ILE A 159 14.34 8.27 -13.47
N PHE A 160 14.04 9.44 -12.92
CA PHE A 160 14.45 9.88 -11.60
C PHE A 160 13.18 10.00 -10.74
N TRP A 161 13.23 9.57 -9.48
CA TRP A 161 12.08 9.68 -8.60
C TRP A 161 12.47 10.07 -7.18
N THR A 162 11.62 10.86 -6.52
CA THR A 162 11.78 11.35 -5.15
C THR A 162 10.43 11.36 -4.41
N ASN A 163 10.50 11.49 -3.09
CA ASN A 163 9.32 11.84 -2.28
C ASN A 163 9.16 13.36 -2.27
N ALA A 164 7.93 13.83 -2.36
CA ALA A 164 7.57 15.23 -2.25
C ALA A 164 6.32 15.40 -1.38
N MET A 165 6.27 16.47 -0.59
CA MET A 165 5.14 16.76 0.29
C MET A 165 3.96 17.32 -0.52
N THR A 166 2.77 16.78 -0.27
CA THR A 166 1.49 17.23 -0.82
C THR A 166 0.66 17.83 0.28
N LEU A 167 0.06 18.99 0.03
CA LEU A 167 -0.86 19.66 0.94
C LEU A 167 -2.31 19.40 0.49
N CYS A 168 -3.18 19.14 1.45
CA CYS A 168 -4.60 19.42 1.33
C CYS A 168 -4.84 20.84 1.85
N PHE A 169 -5.01 21.77 0.93
CA PHE A 169 -5.18 23.20 1.23
C PHE A 169 -6.65 23.58 1.11
N ILE A 170 -7.13 24.45 1.99
CA ILE A 170 -8.50 24.97 1.92
C ILE A 170 -8.47 26.33 1.24
N GLU A 171 -8.91 26.37 -0.01
CA GLU A 171 -9.09 27.62 -0.75
C GLU A 171 -10.44 28.23 -0.39
N THR A 172 -10.44 29.53 -0.08
CA THR A 172 -11.64 30.29 0.26
C THR A 172 -11.82 31.46 -0.70
N HIS A 173 -12.98 31.55 -1.33
CA HIS A 173 -13.30 32.63 -2.26
C HIS A 173 -14.60 33.34 -1.84
N ALA A 174 -14.57 34.66 -1.73
CA ALA A 174 -15.76 35.48 -1.53
C ALA A 174 -16.20 36.08 -2.87
N GLU A 175 -17.45 35.88 -3.28
CA GLU A 175 -17.94 36.51 -4.52
C GLU A 175 -17.94 38.03 -4.37
N THR A 176 -17.50 38.71 -5.43
CA THR A 176 -17.58 40.16 -5.55
C THR A 176 -18.71 40.56 -6.50
N ASN A 177 -19.24 41.77 -6.32
CA ASN A 177 -20.16 42.37 -7.29
C ASN A 177 -19.38 43.00 -8.46
N ASN A 178 -20.10 43.57 -9.43
CA ASN A 178 -19.50 44.21 -10.61
C ASN A 178 -18.62 45.44 -10.29
N THR A 179 -18.59 45.89 -9.03
CA THR A 179 -17.74 46.99 -8.53
C THR A 179 -16.56 46.49 -7.68
N ASN A 180 -16.27 45.19 -7.70
CA ASN A 180 -15.24 44.51 -6.90
C ASN A 180 -15.43 44.59 -5.37
N ASN A 181 -16.61 44.95 -4.90
CA ASN A 181 -16.96 44.88 -3.48
C ASN A 181 -17.46 43.48 -3.13
N ILE A 182 -17.16 42.99 -1.91
CA ILE A 182 -17.72 41.73 -1.40
C ILE A 182 -19.25 41.81 -1.50
N LYS A 183 -19.84 40.82 -2.16
CA LYS A 183 -21.28 40.78 -2.41
C LYS A 183 -22.05 40.69 -1.09
N ALA A 184 -23.09 41.49 -0.94
CA ALA A 184 -24.01 41.41 0.20
C ALA A 184 -25.20 40.50 -0.15
N THR A 185 -25.65 39.72 0.84
CA THR A 185 -26.91 38.99 0.82
C THR A 185 -28.00 39.84 1.47
N LYS A 186 -29.18 39.87 0.85
CA LYS A 186 -30.36 40.59 1.33
C LYS A 186 -31.42 39.56 1.72
N GLU A 187 -31.88 39.59 2.97
CA GLU A 187 -33.02 38.79 3.44
C GLU A 187 -34.18 39.72 3.80
N GLU A 188 -35.34 39.48 3.19
CA GLU A 188 -36.59 40.16 3.53
C GLU A 188 -37.45 39.24 4.40
N ARG A 189 -37.94 39.75 5.53
CA ARG A 189 -38.83 39.02 6.43
C ARG A 189 -39.96 39.93 6.86
N THR A 190 -41.17 39.38 6.90
CA THR A 190 -42.32 40.05 7.49
C THR A 190 -42.36 39.70 8.98
N ASN A 191 -42.37 40.71 9.84
CA ASN A 191 -42.44 40.49 11.29
C ASN A 191 -43.88 40.15 11.73
N GLU A 192 -44.05 39.87 13.02
CA GLU A 192 -45.34 39.56 13.64
C GLU A 192 -46.39 40.69 13.54
N TYR A 193 -45.98 41.90 13.15
CA TYR A 193 -46.83 43.09 12.97
C TYR A 193 -47.13 43.40 11.48
N ASN A 194 -46.84 42.48 10.55
CA ASN A 194 -46.96 42.69 9.10
C ASN A 194 -46.05 43.79 8.50
N GLU A 195 -44.96 44.13 9.19
CA GLU A 195 -43.97 45.07 8.66
C GLU A 195 -42.86 44.33 7.91
N ASN A 196 -42.48 44.84 6.74
CA ASN A 196 -41.35 44.31 5.99
C ASN A 196 -40.05 44.81 6.60
N THR A 197 -39.25 43.87 7.11
CA THR A 197 -37.91 44.13 7.61
C THR A 197 -36.89 43.56 6.62
N VAL A 198 -35.85 44.34 6.33
CA VAL A 198 -34.76 43.97 5.42
C VAL A 198 -33.49 43.86 6.26
N SER A 199 -32.79 42.74 6.15
CA SER A 199 -31.48 42.56 6.77
C SER A 199 -30.42 42.29 5.70
N PHE A 200 -29.20 42.78 5.97
CA PHE A 200 -28.05 42.62 5.09
C PHE A 200 -26.97 41.83 5.81
N SER A 201 -26.34 40.91 5.10
CA SER A 201 -25.19 40.15 5.59
C SER A 201 -24.14 40.02 4.49
N ALA A 202 -22.88 39.77 4.85
CA ALA A 202 -21.86 39.44 3.86
C ALA A 202 -22.18 38.08 3.23
N ILE A 203 -21.91 37.91 1.93
CA ILE A 203 -21.99 36.60 1.30
C ILE A 203 -21.06 35.62 2.00
N LYS A 204 -21.55 34.40 2.22
CA LYS A 204 -20.72 33.33 2.79
C LYS A 204 -19.65 32.94 1.78
N PRO A 205 -18.35 32.95 2.16
CA PRO A 205 -17.29 32.46 1.29
C PRO A 205 -17.54 31.00 0.92
N VAL A 206 -17.21 30.64 -0.31
CA VAL A 206 -17.18 29.25 -0.74
C VAL A 206 -15.80 28.70 -0.43
N SER A 207 -15.75 27.52 0.19
CA SER A 207 -14.50 26.84 0.51
C SER A 207 -14.44 25.47 -0.16
N TYR A 208 -13.31 25.12 -0.76
CA TYR A 208 -13.08 23.80 -1.35
C TYR A 208 -11.65 23.30 -1.06
N GLN A 209 -11.48 21.99 -1.11
CA GLN A 209 -10.18 21.34 -0.89
C GLN A 209 -9.40 21.29 -2.20
N THR A 210 -8.16 21.76 -2.18
CA THR A 210 -7.20 21.56 -3.27
C THR A 210 -6.02 20.72 -2.82
N TYR A 211 -5.43 20.01 -3.77
CA TYR A 211 -4.31 19.09 -3.55
C TYR A 211 -3.15 19.51 -4.43
N ARG A 212 -2.02 19.90 -3.83
CA ARG A 212 -0.83 20.35 -4.58
C ARG A 212 0.46 20.06 -3.85
N LYS A 213 1.57 20.14 -4.60
CA LYS A 213 2.93 20.11 -4.02
C LYS A 213 3.11 21.30 -3.06
N ALA A 214 3.71 21.03 -1.91
CA ALA A 214 4.09 22.06 -0.95
C ALA A 214 5.24 22.92 -1.51
N THR A 215 5.25 24.21 -1.20
CA THR A 215 6.39 25.10 -1.44
C THR A 215 7.49 24.86 -0.40
N GLU A 216 8.68 25.39 -0.64
CA GLU A 216 9.80 25.28 0.32
C GLU A 216 9.47 25.97 1.65
N GLU A 217 8.86 27.16 1.60
CA GLU A 217 8.39 27.91 2.78
C GLU A 217 7.34 27.14 3.58
N GLU A 218 6.38 26.49 2.90
CA GLU A 218 5.36 25.68 3.56
C GLU A 218 5.96 24.43 4.22
N ILE A 219 6.96 23.80 3.58
CA ILE A 219 7.67 22.67 4.17
C ILE A 219 8.43 23.10 5.43
N GLU A 220 9.16 24.21 5.36
CA GLU A 220 9.89 24.75 6.51
C GLU A 220 8.93 25.07 7.67
N TYR A 221 7.80 25.70 7.37
CA TYR A 221 6.79 26.02 8.36
C TYR A 221 6.18 24.76 9.01
N ILE A 222 5.88 23.72 8.21
CA ILE A 222 5.39 22.44 8.73
C ILE A 222 6.42 21.80 9.67
N LEU A 223 7.70 21.80 9.29
CA LEU A 223 8.78 21.26 10.13
C LEU A 223 8.93 22.04 11.43
N GLN A 224 8.77 23.36 11.40
CA GLN A 224 8.77 24.21 12.59
C GLN A 224 7.63 23.79 13.54
N VAL A 225 6.39 23.72 13.05
CA VAL A 225 5.22 23.33 13.85
C VAL A 225 5.39 21.92 14.42
N GLU A 226 5.83 20.95 13.61
CA GLU A 226 6.12 19.58 14.10
C GLU A 226 7.14 19.61 15.25
N LYS A 227 8.22 20.39 15.12
CA LYS A 227 9.27 20.48 16.15
C LYS A 227 8.78 21.17 17.42
N GLU A 228 7.99 22.23 17.31
CA GLU A 228 7.39 22.91 18.46
C GLU A 228 6.48 21.98 19.26
N VAL A 229 5.61 21.24 18.58
CA VAL A 229 4.70 20.28 19.23
C VAL A 229 5.48 19.08 19.81
N LEU A 230 6.54 18.60 19.14
CA LEU A 230 7.45 17.59 19.69
C LEU A 230 8.11 18.05 21.00
N ASN A 231 8.63 19.29 21.02
CA ASN A 231 9.24 19.88 22.21
C ASN A 231 8.21 20.01 23.35
N LYS A 232 6.98 20.42 23.05
CA LYS A 232 5.87 20.47 24.02
C LYS A 232 5.61 19.10 24.67
N TYR A 233 5.75 18.01 23.92
CA TYR A 233 5.59 16.65 24.42
C TYR A 233 6.88 16.01 24.95
N ASN A 234 7.95 16.79 25.10
CA ASN A 234 9.28 16.31 25.50
C ASN A 234 9.73 15.10 24.66
N CYS A 235 9.55 15.17 23.35
CA CYS A 235 9.94 14.14 22.38
C CYS A 235 10.96 14.73 21.41
N ASP A 236 12.03 13.98 21.12
CA ASP A 236 13.03 14.41 20.13
C ASP A 236 12.66 13.93 18.72
N LYS A 237 11.91 12.83 18.65
CA LYS A 237 11.52 12.15 17.41
C LYS A 237 10.04 11.84 17.41
N ILE A 238 9.41 11.88 16.23
CA ILE A 238 8.02 11.46 16.06
C ILE A 238 7.78 10.04 16.60
N SER A 239 8.73 9.12 16.43
CA SER A 239 8.61 7.73 16.92
C SER A 239 8.46 7.62 18.45
N GLU A 240 8.92 8.60 19.21
CA GLU A 240 8.74 8.64 20.67
C GLU A 240 7.31 8.97 21.07
N THR A 241 6.59 9.73 20.24
CA THR A 241 5.16 10.00 20.47
C THR A 241 4.35 8.70 20.43
N PHE A 242 4.70 7.76 19.54
CA PHE A 242 4.09 6.43 19.48
C PHE A 242 4.39 5.61 20.73
N LYS A 243 5.66 5.59 21.18
CA LYS A 243 6.07 4.87 22.41
C LYS A 243 5.33 5.38 23.65
N LYS A 244 5.02 6.69 23.69
CA LYS A 244 4.30 7.33 24.79
C LYS A 244 2.76 7.33 24.62
N GLY A 245 2.22 6.78 23.53
CA GLY A 245 0.77 6.81 23.24
C GLY A 245 0.22 8.23 22.98
N LEU A 246 1.09 9.16 22.57
CA LEU A 246 0.76 10.56 22.29
C LEU A 246 0.56 10.87 20.80
N ASN A 247 0.76 9.89 19.91
CA ASN A 247 0.70 10.06 18.46
C ASN A 247 -0.60 10.74 17.98
N ASN A 248 -1.77 10.33 18.48
CA ASN A 248 -3.05 10.92 18.08
C ASN A 248 -3.17 12.39 18.51
N LYS A 249 -2.65 12.74 19.69
CA LYS A 249 -2.63 14.12 20.19
C LYS A 249 -1.66 14.97 19.39
N PHE A 250 -0.46 14.45 19.13
CA PHE A 250 0.57 15.09 18.32
C PHE A 250 0.03 15.49 16.93
N TYR A 251 -0.50 14.54 16.15
CA TYR A 251 -0.98 14.84 14.81
C TYR A 251 -2.23 15.73 14.80
N LYS A 252 -3.10 15.61 15.81
CA LYS A 252 -4.26 16.50 15.94
C LYS A 252 -3.83 17.94 16.17
N GLU A 253 -2.90 18.17 17.09
CA GLU A 253 -2.43 19.51 17.44
C GLU A 253 -1.66 20.16 16.28
N VAL A 254 -0.75 19.44 15.63
CA VAL A 254 -0.06 19.93 14.42
C VAL A 254 -1.07 20.34 13.35
N LYS A 255 -2.09 19.52 13.12
CA LYS A 255 -3.15 19.79 12.14
C LYS A 255 -3.95 21.06 12.49
N GLU A 256 -4.31 21.24 13.75
CA GLU A 256 -5.06 22.42 14.21
C GLU A 256 -4.25 23.70 14.01
N ILE A 257 -2.97 23.70 14.40
CA ILE A 257 -2.06 24.84 14.21
C ILE A 257 -1.95 25.20 12.73
N LEU A 258 -1.63 24.22 11.87
CA LEU A 258 -1.44 24.44 10.43
C LEU A 258 -2.72 24.90 9.72
N PHE A 259 -3.88 24.44 10.17
CA PHE A 259 -5.15 24.87 9.62
C PHE A 259 -5.43 26.33 9.99
N ASP A 260 -5.27 26.68 11.26
CA ASP A 260 -5.58 28.03 11.78
C ASP A 260 -4.62 29.10 11.24
N THR A 261 -3.35 28.75 11.00
CA THR A 261 -2.34 29.72 10.57
C THR A 261 -2.10 29.76 9.07
N ALA A 262 -2.33 28.65 8.36
CA ALA A 262 -1.94 28.51 6.95
C ALA A 262 -3.02 27.89 6.06
N ASN A 263 -4.23 27.61 6.56
CA ASN A 263 -5.29 26.89 5.83
C ASN A 263 -4.87 25.51 5.31
N ILE A 264 -3.82 24.92 5.90
CA ILE A 264 -3.35 23.58 5.55
C ILE A 264 -4.14 22.58 6.40
N TYR A 265 -5.05 21.85 5.76
CA TYR A 265 -5.91 20.90 6.47
C TYR A 265 -5.18 19.59 6.81
N TYR A 266 -4.29 19.10 5.95
CA TYR A 266 -3.34 18.04 6.26
C TYR A 266 -2.30 17.93 5.15
N TYR A 267 -1.24 17.17 5.37
CA TYR A 267 -0.21 16.89 4.38
C TYR A 267 0.15 15.40 4.34
N PHE A 268 0.70 14.96 3.22
CA PHE A 268 1.15 13.59 3.00
C PHE A 268 2.24 13.51 1.94
N ASN A 269 2.93 12.38 1.85
CA ASN A 269 3.97 12.16 0.84
C ASN A 269 3.38 11.63 -0.47
N SER A 270 3.83 12.22 -1.57
CA SER A 270 3.60 11.79 -2.95
C SER A 270 4.92 11.51 -3.65
N TYR A 271 4.84 10.85 -4.79
CA TYR A 271 5.99 10.61 -5.65
C TYR A 271 6.07 11.71 -6.71
N GLU A 272 7.27 12.23 -6.88
CA GLU A 272 7.65 13.06 -8.02
C GLU A 272 8.56 12.22 -8.92
N ILE A 273 8.13 11.98 -10.16
CA ILE A 273 8.82 11.15 -11.15
C ILE A 273 9.15 12.03 -12.35
N ILE A 274 10.41 11.97 -12.79
CA ILE A 274 10.93 12.70 -13.94
C ILE A 274 11.49 11.66 -14.92
N ALA A 275 10.94 11.61 -16.12
CA ALA A 275 11.34 10.69 -17.16
C ALA A 275 12.57 11.19 -17.92
N ASN A 276 13.41 10.25 -18.32
CA ASN A 276 14.43 10.47 -19.34
C ASN A 276 13.76 10.39 -20.72
N GLU A 277 13.15 11.48 -21.17
CA GLU A 277 12.34 11.53 -22.39
C GLU A 277 13.05 10.90 -23.59
N LYS A 278 14.36 11.12 -23.74
CA LYS A 278 15.13 10.60 -24.88
C LYS A 278 15.10 9.07 -25.00
N TYR A 279 15.13 8.35 -23.88
CA TYR A 279 15.28 6.90 -23.87
C TYR A 279 14.05 6.16 -23.33
N ILE A 280 13.12 6.88 -22.67
CA ILE A 280 11.88 6.29 -22.20
C ILE A 280 10.98 5.88 -23.36
N TYR A 281 10.93 6.68 -24.44
CA TYR A 281 10.17 6.33 -25.64
C TYR A 281 10.75 5.10 -26.33
N SER A 282 12.07 5.02 -26.56
CA SER A 282 12.67 3.83 -27.16
C SER A 282 12.44 2.59 -26.31
N LYS A 283 12.51 2.70 -24.98
CA LYS A 283 12.22 1.58 -24.09
C LYS A 283 10.73 1.19 -24.09
N TRP A 284 9.86 2.16 -24.26
CA TRP A 284 8.42 1.95 -24.41
C TRP A 284 8.10 1.33 -25.77
N GLU A 285 8.73 1.77 -26.85
CA GLU A 285 8.63 1.21 -28.20
C GLU A 285 9.18 -0.23 -28.26
N GLU A 286 10.28 -0.54 -27.57
CA GLU A 286 10.75 -1.93 -27.41
C GLU A 286 9.70 -2.82 -26.70
N LEU A 287 8.90 -2.23 -25.81
CA LEU A 287 7.76 -2.89 -25.20
C LEU A 287 6.55 -2.94 -26.15
N GLU A 288 6.42 -1.99 -27.09
CA GLU A 288 5.36 -1.91 -28.11
C GLU A 288 5.65 -2.65 -29.42
N GLU A 289 6.87 -3.01 -29.83
CA GLU A 289 7.08 -3.93 -30.97
C GLU A 289 6.52 -5.34 -30.68
N LEU A 290 6.18 -5.59 -29.41
CA LEU A 290 5.11 -6.49 -28.96
C LEU A 290 3.83 -5.66 -28.77
N GLN A 291 3.08 -5.37 -29.85
CA GLN A 291 2.00 -4.36 -29.84
C GLN A 291 0.84 -4.73 -28.92
N LEU A 292 0.84 -4.12 -27.74
CA LEU A 292 -0.19 -4.12 -26.72
C LEU A 292 -1.47 -3.39 -27.21
N GLU A 293 -2.48 -4.14 -27.67
CA GLU A 293 -3.85 -3.61 -27.69
C GLU A 293 -4.30 -3.24 -26.26
N LEU A 294 -5.37 -2.43 -26.14
CA LEU A 294 -6.02 -2.10 -24.85
C LEU A 294 -6.21 -3.34 -23.95
N ASP A 295 -6.42 -4.50 -24.58
CA ASP A 295 -6.60 -5.81 -23.97
C ASP A 295 -5.37 -6.33 -23.21
N GLU A 296 -4.14 -6.07 -23.67
CA GLU A 296 -2.93 -6.56 -22.99
C GLU A 296 -2.55 -5.63 -21.81
N ARG A 297 -2.85 -4.32 -21.87
CA ARG A 297 -2.75 -3.44 -20.68
C ARG A 297 -3.67 -3.90 -19.57
N GLU A 298 -4.91 -4.24 -19.94
CA GLU A 298 -5.86 -4.80 -18.98
C GLU A 298 -5.41 -6.17 -18.50
N THR A 299 -4.81 -7.00 -19.35
CA THR A 299 -4.21 -8.29 -18.96
C THR A 299 -3.08 -8.13 -17.94
N TYR A 300 -2.16 -7.16 -18.12
CA TYR A 300 -1.13 -6.88 -17.13
C TYR A 300 -1.70 -6.37 -15.81
N LYS A 301 -2.72 -5.50 -15.85
CA LYS A 301 -3.44 -5.04 -14.66
C LYS A 301 -4.15 -6.19 -13.94
N ASN A 302 -4.76 -7.12 -14.69
CA ASN A 302 -5.44 -8.30 -14.15
C ASN A 302 -4.46 -9.24 -13.47
N THR A 303 -3.37 -9.53 -14.17
CA THR A 303 -2.29 -10.39 -13.66
C THR A 303 -1.68 -9.77 -12.41
N LEU A 304 -1.40 -8.47 -12.41
CA LEU A 304 -0.88 -7.76 -11.24
C LEU A 304 -1.87 -7.78 -10.07
N ASN A 305 -3.16 -7.53 -10.31
CA ASN A 305 -4.18 -7.58 -9.25
C ASN A 305 -4.25 -8.98 -8.61
N TYR A 306 -4.27 -10.04 -9.44
CA TYR A 306 -4.23 -11.43 -8.97
C TYR A 306 -2.96 -11.71 -8.15
N ASP A 307 -1.79 -11.38 -8.68
CA ASP A 307 -0.51 -11.62 -8.02
C ASP A 307 -0.40 -10.87 -6.68
N VAL A 308 -1.00 -9.68 -6.58
CA VAL A 308 -1.07 -8.91 -5.33
C VAL A 308 -1.98 -9.61 -4.31
N ILE A 309 -3.16 -10.08 -4.72
CA ILE A 309 -4.10 -10.81 -3.86
C ILE A 309 -3.45 -12.10 -3.35
N ASP A 310 -2.89 -12.91 -4.25
CA ASP A 310 -2.18 -14.14 -3.93
C ASP A 310 -1.06 -13.88 -2.91
N ARG A 311 -0.26 -12.83 -3.15
CA ARG A 311 0.83 -12.48 -2.23
C ARG A 311 0.36 -12.05 -0.85
N ILE A 312 -0.71 -11.26 -0.77
CA ILE A 312 -1.26 -10.83 0.53
C ILE A 312 -1.82 -12.03 1.29
N ASN A 313 -2.57 -12.89 0.61
CA ASN A 313 -3.17 -14.10 1.16
C ASN A 313 -2.10 -15.09 1.64
N HIS A 314 -1.09 -15.37 0.82
CA HIS A 314 0.04 -16.21 1.20
C HIS A 314 0.80 -15.67 2.41
N ASN A 315 0.97 -14.35 2.53
CA ASN A 315 1.58 -13.76 3.71
C ASN A 315 0.68 -13.90 4.95
N ALA A 316 -0.64 -13.84 4.81
CA ALA A 316 -1.59 -14.09 5.89
C ALA A 316 -1.53 -15.55 6.37
N GLU A 317 -1.52 -16.52 5.44
CA GLU A 317 -1.33 -17.94 5.74
C GLU A 317 -0.06 -18.18 6.54
N ARG A 318 1.07 -17.63 6.10
CA ARG A 318 2.33 -17.75 6.84
C ARG A 318 2.29 -17.14 8.23
N ARG A 319 1.56 -16.02 8.42
CA ARG A 319 1.36 -15.41 9.74
C ARG A 319 0.48 -16.28 10.63
N HIS A 320 -0.58 -16.87 10.08
CA HIS A 320 -1.50 -17.77 10.77
C HIS A 320 -0.80 -19.05 11.24
N LEU A 321 -0.12 -19.75 10.32
CA LEU A 321 0.64 -20.96 10.63
C LEU A 321 1.68 -20.71 11.72
N LYS A 322 2.46 -19.63 11.58
CA LYS A 322 3.44 -19.25 12.60
C LYS A 322 2.77 -18.90 13.93
N ALA A 323 1.62 -18.24 13.92
CA ALA A 323 0.90 -17.90 15.14
C ALA A 323 0.43 -19.16 15.88
N ILE A 324 -0.12 -20.14 15.16
CA ILE A 324 -0.51 -21.45 15.71
C ILE A 324 0.70 -22.15 16.35
N GLU A 325 1.84 -22.21 15.65
CA GLU A 325 3.07 -22.84 16.16
C GLU A 325 3.59 -22.17 17.44
N THR A 326 3.40 -20.86 17.57
CA THR A 326 3.91 -20.06 18.70
C THR A 326 2.86 -19.78 19.78
N LEU A 327 1.65 -20.33 19.67
CA LEU A 327 0.57 -20.05 20.60
C LEU A 327 0.86 -20.66 21.98
N ASN A 328 0.75 -19.84 23.01
CA ASN A 328 0.79 -20.23 24.42
C ASN A 328 -0.07 -19.27 25.26
N ASP A 329 -0.25 -19.56 26.55
CA ASP A 329 -1.13 -18.76 27.43
C ASP A 329 -0.67 -17.30 27.55
N ASP A 330 0.65 -17.08 27.57
CA ASP A 330 1.31 -15.77 27.65
C ASP A 330 1.47 -15.07 26.29
N ALA A 331 0.90 -15.63 25.22
CA ALA A 331 1.10 -15.09 23.89
C ALA A 331 0.51 -13.68 23.78
N PRO A 332 1.19 -12.74 23.11
CA PRO A 332 0.64 -11.41 22.86
C PRO A 332 -0.71 -11.51 22.15
N GLU A 333 -1.61 -10.58 22.41
CA GLU A 333 -2.97 -10.56 21.84
C GLU A 333 -2.96 -10.70 20.31
N ARG A 334 -1.97 -10.09 19.65
CA ARG A 334 -1.76 -10.20 18.21
C ARG A 334 -1.55 -11.65 17.73
N ILE A 335 -0.83 -12.47 18.49
CA ILE A 335 -0.62 -13.89 18.17
C ILE A 335 -1.92 -14.67 18.39
N LYS A 336 -2.63 -14.40 19.49
CA LYS A 336 -3.95 -14.99 19.77
C LYS A 336 -4.93 -14.71 18.63
N ASN A 337 -5.05 -13.45 18.21
CA ASN A 337 -5.90 -13.04 17.07
C ASN A 337 -5.52 -13.75 15.78
N ARG A 338 -4.22 -13.86 15.47
CA ARG A 338 -3.75 -14.56 14.27
C ARG A 338 -3.97 -16.06 14.30
N SER A 339 -4.01 -16.68 15.48
CA SER A 339 -4.25 -18.12 15.62
C SER A 339 -5.73 -18.50 15.51
N ASN A 340 -6.64 -17.51 15.53
CA ASN A 340 -8.07 -17.74 15.42
C ASN A 340 -8.42 -18.41 14.07
N GLU A 341 -9.32 -19.40 14.09
CA GLU A 341 -9.78 -20.14 12.92
C GLU A 341 -10.34 -19.23 11.83
N ASN A 342 -10.99 -18.12 12.22
CA ASN A 342 -11.59 -17.18 11.27
C ASN A 342 -10.57 -16.24 10.62
N TYR A 343 -9.32 -16.15 11.11
CA TYR A 343 -8.33 -15.16 10.66
C TYR A 343 -8.09 -15.20 9.14
N LEU A 344 -7.90 -16.40 8.57
CA LEU A 344 -7.69 -16.54 7.13
C LEU A 344 -8.94 -16.16 6.34
N SER A 345 -10.11 -16.62 6.78
CA SER A 345 -11.38 -16.26 6.13
C SER A 345 -11.63 -14.75 6.14
N ASN A 346 -11.29 -14.07 7.25
CA ASN A 346 -11.38 -12.62 7.39
C ASN A 346 -10.39 -11.91 6.47
N SER A 347 -9.14 -12.39 6.42
CA SER A 347 -8.13 -11.86 5.51
C SER A 347 -8.53 -11.99 4.04
N TYR A 348 -9.15 -13.11 3.64
CA TYR A 348 -9.62 -13.33 2.27
C TYR A 348 -10.82 -12.44 1.93
N LYS A 349 -11.76 -12.25 2.86
CA LYS A 349 -12.84 -11.26 2.69
C LYS A 349 -12.29 -9.85 2.48
N LEU A 350 -11.24 -9.48 3.23
CA LEU A 350 -10.60 -8.17 3.09
C LEU A 350 -9.87 -8.01 1.76
N THR A 351 -9.15 -9.02 1.27
CA THR A 351 -8.54 -8.96 -0.07
C THR A 351 -9.59 -8.90 -1.17
N ASP A 352 -10.67 -9.68 -1.08
CA ASP A 352 -11.75 -9.62 -2.05
C ASP A 352 -12.49 -8.27 -2.04
N THR A 353 -12.67 -7.65 -0.87
CA THR A 353 -13.39 -6.36 -0.80
C THR A 353 -12.51 -5.16 -1.15
N LEU A 354 -11.23 -5.17 -0.75
CA LEU A 354 -10.36 -3.99 -0.80
C LEU A 354 -9.29 -4.04 -1.90
N ILE A 355 -8.97 -5.22 -2.43
CA ILE A 355 -7.89 -5.38 -3.42
C ILE A 355 -8.47 -5.81 -4.77
N ASN A 356 -9.37 -6.78 -4.79
CA ASN A 356 -9.98 -7.27 -6.02
C ASN A 356 -10.58 -6.12 -6.83
N LYS A 357 -10.10 -5.96 -8.07
CA LYS A 357 -10.51 -4.87 -8.94
C LYS A 357 -12.00 -4.94 -9.33
N ASN A 358 -12.61 -6.13 -9.23
CA ASN A 358 -14.00 -6.39 -9.57
C ASN A 358 -14.94 -6.30 -8.36
N ALA A 359 -14.44 -5.90 -7.19
CA ALA A 359 -15.24 -5.78 -5.98
C ALA A 359 -16.35 -4.73 -6.12
N LEU A 360 -17.49 -4.97 -5.49
CA LEU A 360 -18.59 -4.01 -5.42
C LEU A 360 -18.20 -2.79 -4.57
N SER A 361 -18.69 -1.61 -4.95
CA SER A 361 -18.36 -0.35 -4.29
C SER A 361 -19.02 -0.21 -2.91
N LEU A 362 -18.21 -0.09 -1.86
CA LEU A 362 -18.67 0.19 -0.50
C LEU A 362 -19.29 1.59 -0.35
N LYS A 363 -19.03 2.52 -1.28
CA LYS A 363 -19.61 3.87 -1.23
C LYS A 363 -21.13 3.83 -1.30
N ARG A 364 -21.69 2.93 -2.12
CA ARG A 364 -23.14 2.78 -2.25
C ARG A 364 -23.75 2.26 -0.95
N GLU A 365 -23.12 1.27 -0.34
CA GLU A 365 -23.61 0.63 0.88
C GLU A 365 -23.48 1.53 2.12
N PHE A 366 -22.42 2.34 2.20
CA PHE A 366 -22.18 3.22 3.34
C PHE A 366 -22.98 4.54 3.26
N ASN A 367 -23.52 4.88 2.08
CA ASN A 367 -24.41 6.02 1.87
C ASN A 367 -25.90 5.65 2.02
N ILE A 368 -26.24 4.37 2.16
CA ILE A 368 -27.58 3.91 2.56
C ILE A 368 -27.58 3.82 4.09
N LYS A 369 -27.74 4.96 4.77
CA LYS A 369 -28.24 5.06 6.15
C LYS A 369 -28.45 6.50 6.56
#